data_AF-A0A2U1IPD3-F1
#
_entry.id   AF-A0A2U1IPD3-F1
#
_cell.length_a   1.000
_cell.length_b   1.000
_cell.length_c   1.000
_cell.angle_alpha   90.00
_cell.angle_beta   90.00
_cell.angle_gamma   90.00
#
_symmetry.space_group_name_H-M   'P 1'
#
loop_
_entity.id
_entity.type
_entity.pdbx_description
1 polymer ?
#
loop_
_entity_poly.entity_id
_entity_poly.type
_entity_poly.pdbx_seq_one_letter_code
_entity_poly.pdbx_strand_id
1 'polypeptide(L)'
;MMPIKVGDTTVVLSEVLFVPENEIVSFEVDAGEEGGRLPVKILITNDVTNSIEDEKADPIFVIEYETSKTTTPAVGDDIICAVMKFHNFNKTYGQTIQVPQVVAVVGGTRQITFLASVYKFGKITKIELQFMMGAIK
;
A
#
# COMPACT_ATOMS: atom_id res chain seq x y z
N MET A 1 -6.91 -14.98 -9.43
CA MET A 1 -7.52 -13.86 -10.17
C MET A 1 -6.65 -13.61 -11.40
N MET A 2 -7.20 -13.46 -12.59
CA MET A 2 -6.38 -13.10 -13.77
C MET A 2 -6.14 -11.59 -13.76
N PRO A 3 -4.90 -11.11 -13.91
CA PRO A 3 -4.62 -9.69 -13.91
C PRO A 3 -5.22 -8.99 -15.13
N ILE A 4 -5.62 -7.73 -14.97
CA ILE A 4 -6.19 -6.91 -16.04
C ILE A 4 -5.08 -6.03 -16.62
N LYS A 5 -4.91 -5.99 -17.94
CA LYS A 5 -3.97 -5.06 -18.58
C LYS A 5 -4.66 -3.76 -19.00
N VAL A 6 -4.04 -2.63 -18.67
CA VAL A 6 -4.46 -1.27 -19.06
C VAL A 6 -3.24 -0.58 -19.67
N GLY A 7 -3.15 -0.53 -21.01
CA GLY A 7 -1.94 -0.08 -21.70
C GLY A 7 -0.73 -0.96 -21.38
N ASP A 8 0.39 -0.34 -20.98
CA ASP A 8 1.63 -1.03 -20.55
C ASP A 8 1.61 -1.43 -19.06
N THR A 9 0.49 -1.18 -18.37
CA THR A 9 0.34 -1.45 -16.94
C THR A 9 -0.55 -2.66 -16.71
N THR A 10 -0.15 -3.51 -15.78
CA THR A 10 -0.91 -4.69 -15.34
C THR A 10 -1.50 -4.43 -13.96
N VAL A 11 -2.82 -4.41 -13.85
CA VAL A 11 -3.54 -4.41 -12.57
C VAL A 11 -3.56 -5.83 -12.02
N VAL A 12 -2.90 -6.03 -10.88
CA VAL A 12 -2.71 -7.35 -10.26
C VAL A 12 -3.67 -7.62 -9.12
N LEU A 13 -4.21 -6.56 -8.50
CA LEU A 13 -5.26 -6.65 -7.49
C LEU A 13 -6.13 -5.37 -7.54
N SER A 14 -7.45 -5.55 -7.46
CA SER A 14 -8.42 -4.46 -7.31
C SER A 14 -9.52 -4.94 -6.40
N GLU A 15 -9.55 -4.47 -5.15
CA GLU A 15 -10.40 -5.03 -4.11
C GLU A 15 -11.02 -3.98 -3.20
N VAL A 16 -12.16 -4.36 -2.61
CA VAL A 16 -12.84 -3.60 -1.56
C VAL A 16 -12.91 -4.47 -0.32
N LEU A 17 -12.26 -4.02 0.75
CA LEU A 17 -12.18 -4.72 2.03
C LEU A 17 -12.98 -3.98 3.09
N PHE A 18 -13.66 -4.74 3.94
CA PHE A 18 -14.34 -4.23 5.13
C PHE A 18 -13.65 -4.80 6.36
N VAL A 19 -12.98 -3.94 7.10
CA VAL A 19 -12.04 -4.31 8.15
C VAL A 19 -12.56 -3.81 9.49
N PRO A 20 -12.71 -4.68 10.51
CA PRO A 20 -13.05 -4.25 11.86
C PRO A 20 -11.98 -3.29 12.43
N GLU A 21 -12.38 -2.45 13.37
CA GLU A 21 -11.46 -1.53 14.03
C GLU A 21 -10.29 -2.26 14.72
N ASN A 22 -9.08 -1.72 14.58
CA ASN A 22 -7.81 -2.24 15.11
C ASN A 22 -7.33 -3.57 14.51
N GLU A 23 -7.91 -4.02 13.41
CA GLU A 23 -7.42 -5.20 12.69
C GLU A 23 -6.37 -4.85 11.63
N ILE A 24 -5.46 -5.79 11.40
CA ILE A 24 -4.44 -5.70 10.36
C ILE A 24 -4.91 -6.48 9.14
N VAL A 25 -4.74 -5.90 7.95
CA VAL A 25 -4.98 -6.61 6.70
C VAL A 25 -3.65 -7.12 6.15
N SER A 26 -3.61 -8.39 5.77
CA SER A 26 -2.47 -9.00 5.09
C SER A 26 -2.95 -9.85 3.92
N PHE A 27 -2.28 -9.76 2.77
CA PHE A 27 -2.53 -10.58 1.59
C PHE A 27 -1.27 -10.72 0.74
N GLU A 28 -1.30 -11.61 -0.24
CA GLU A 28 -0.21 -11.79 -1.20
C GLU A 28 -0.68 -11.34 -2.58
N VAL A 29 0.19 -10.61 -3.28
CA VAL A 29 -0.02 -10.23 -4.68
C VAL A 29 0.96 -11.03 -5.54
N ASP A 30 0.46 -11.62 -6.61
CA ASP A 30 1.30 -12.27 -7.62
C ASP A 30 1.99 -11.20 -8.47
N ALA A 31 3.32 -11.10 -8.37
CA ALA A 31 4.12 -10.16 -9.13
C ALA A 31 4.52 -10.68 -10.54
N GLY A 32 3.90 -11.78 -10.97
CA GLY A 32 4.07 -12.41 -12.28
C GLY A 32 5.14 -13.50 -12.30
N GLU A 33 5.34 -14.08 -13.49
CA GLU A 33 6.11 -15.32 -13.72
C GLU A 33 7.55 -15.32 -13.17
N GLU A 34 8.18 -14.14 -13.03
CA GLU A 34 9.54 -13.98 -12.49
C GLU A 34 9.57 -13.29 -11.10
N GLY A 35 8.45 -12.74 -10.63
CA GLY A 35 8.39 -11.85 -9.46
C GLY A 35 8.02 -12.53 -8.14
N GLY A 36 7.62 -13.81 -8.18
CA GLY A 36 7.14 -14.51 -7.00
C GLY A 36 5.87 -13.90 -6.38
N ARG A 37 5.49 -14.38 -5.20
CA ARG A 37 4.42 -13.77 -4.41
C ARG A 37 5.01 -12.66 -3.54
N LEU A 38 4.41 -11.48 -3.60
CA LEU A 38 4.76 -10.34 -2.75
C LEU A 38 3.75 -10.23 -1.60
N PRO A 39 4.18 -10.47 -0.34
CA PRO A 39 3.39 -10.14 0.83
C PRO A 39 3.13 -8.62 0.91
N VAL A 40 1.88 -8.26 1.18
CA VAL A 40 1.44 -6.89 1.40
C VAL A 40 0.70 -6.81 2.73
N LYS A 41 1.04 -5.80 3.53
CA LYS A 41 0.35 -5.47 4.78
C LYS A 41 -0.21 -4.07 4.72
N ILE A 42 -1.42 -3.91 5.26
CA ILE A 42 -2.04 -2.60 5.44
C ILE A 42 -2.25 -2.38 6.93
N LEU A 43 -1.69 -1.29 7.42
CA LEU A 43 -1.78 -0.85 8.79
C LEU A 43 -2.56 0.46 8.84
N ILE A 44 -3.63 0.48 9.62
CA ILE A 44 -4.36 1.69 9.95
C ILE A 44 -3.94 2.09 11.35
N THR A 45 -3.20 3.19 11.46
CA THR A 45 -2.69 3.70 12.73
C THR A 45 -3.48 4.93 13.12
N ASN A 46 -4.21 4.84 14.23
CA ASN A 46 -4.69 6.02 14.94
C ASN A 46 -3.58 6.45 15.89
N ASP A 47 -2.66 7.29 15.40
CA ASP A 47 -1.52 7.71 16.18
C ASP A 47 -1.98 8.79 17.18
N VAL A 48 -2.32 8.36 18.39
CA VAL A 48 -2.66 9.25 19.52
C VAL A 48 -1.38 9.69 20.26
N THR A 49 -0.23 9.09 19.90
CA THR A 49 0.99 9.08 20.70
C THR A 49 2.05 10.11 20.28
N ASN A 50 1.98 10.65 19.07
CA ASN A 50 2.82 11.79 18.70
C ASN A 50 2.14 13.07 19.21
N SER A 51 2.77 13.64 20.24
CA SER A 51 2.52 14.93 20.91
C SER A 51 1.43 15.83 20.32
N ILE A 52 0.59 16.35 21.23
CA ILE A 52 -0.46 17.39 21.17
C ILE A 52 -0.32 18.50 20.09
N GLU A 53 0.84 18.67 19.45
CA GLU A 53 1.07 19.56 18.31
C GLU A 53 0.50 19.03 16.97
N ASP A 54 0.29 17.71 16.81
CA ASP A 54 -0.08 17.09 15.52
C ASP A 54 -1.59 16.85 15.31
N GLU A 55 -2.48 17.24 16.25
CA GLU A 55 -3.94 17.15 16.05
C GLU A 55 -4.44 17.95 14.81
N LYS A 56 -3.61 18.83 14.27
CA LYS A 56 -3.88 19.58 13.05
C LYS A 56 -3.42 18.88 11.77
N ALA A 57 -2.54 17.89 11.83
CA ALA A 57 -2.02 17.20 10.65
C ALA A 57 -3.15 16.49 9.91
N ASP A 58 -3.19 16.66 8.59
CA ASP A 58 -4.12 15.91 7.75
C ASP A 58 -3.68 14.44 7.73
N PRO A 59 -4.63 13.49 7.68
CA PRO A 59 -4.26 12.09 7.55
C PRO A 59 -3.38 11.88 6.31
N ILE A 60 -2.49 10.89 6.38
CA ILE A 60 -1.51 10.64 5.32
C ILE A 60 -1.34 9.15 5.07
N PHE A 61 -0.96 8.82 3.84
CA PHE A 61 -0.48 7.50 3.48
C PHE A 61 1.05 7.51 3.46
N VAL A 62 1.65 6.52 4.09
CA VAL A 62 3.07 6.22 4.03
C VAL A 62 3.21 4.81 3.48
N ILE A 63 4.13 4.60 2.54
CA ILE A 63 4.42 3.25 2.04
C ILE A 63 5.87 2.91 2.32
N GLU A 64 6.05 1.82 3.05
CA GLU A 64 7.33 1.23 3.40
C GLU A 64 7.47 -0.13 2.73
N TYR A 65 8.70 -0.61 2.62
CA TYR A 65 8.98 -1.93 2.06
C TYR A 65 10.24 -2.53 2.70
N GLU A 66 10.24 -3.85 2.79
CA GLU A 66 11.35 -4.63 3.31
C GLU A 66 12.08 -5.29 2.13
N THR A 67 13.41 -5.26 2.16
CA THR A 67 14.28 -5.85 1.13
C THR A 67 15.11 -7.00 1.68
N SER A 68 15.49 -7.95 0.82
CA SER A 68 16.23 -9.16 1.21
C SER A 68 17.68 -8.95 1.67
N LYS A 69 18.30 -7.80 1.37
CA LYS A 69 19.77 -7.64 1.47
C LYS A 69 20.30 -6.54 2.39
N THR A 70 19.51 -5.57 2.85
CA THR A 70 20.03 -4.39 3.57
C THR A 70 19.00 -3.71 4.48
N THR A 71 19.49 -2.88 5.42
CA THR A 71 18.68 -1.93 6.21
C THR A 71 18.29 -0.66 5.45
N THR A 72 18.92 -0.41 4.29
CA THR A 72 18.63 0.72 3.39
C THR A 72 18.42 0.16 1.98
N PRO A 73 17.21 0.23 1.42
CA PRO A 73 16.92 -0.36 0.11
C PRO A 73 17.75 0.26 -1.01
N ALA A 74 18.32 -0.58 -1.88
CA ALA A 74 19.01 -0.14 -3.09
C ALA A 74 18.25 -0.57 -4.37
N VAL A 75 18.50 0.14 -5.47
CA VAL A 75 17.97 -0.24 -6.79
C VAL A 75 18.48 -1.63 -7.15
N GLY A 76 17.56 -2.58 -7.33
CA GLY A 76 17.87 -3.98 -7.66
C GLY A 76 17.79 -4.97 -6.49
N ASP A 77 17.47 -4.51 -5.27
CA ASP A 77 17.16 -5.42 -4.17
C ASP A 77 15.77 -6.04 -4.33
N ASP A 78 15.67 -7.34 -4.04
CA ASP A 78 14.39 -8.05 -4.05
C ASP A 78 13.54 -7.59 -2.86
N ILE A 79 12.32 -7.16 -3.13
CA ILE A 79 11.36 -6.78 -2.10
C ILE A 79 10.70 -8.04 -1.56
N ILE A 80 10.74 -8.19 -0.24
CA ILE A 80 10.16 -9.32 0.48
C ILE A 80 8.81 -8.99 1.13
N CYS A 81 8.50 -7.71 1.33
CA CYS A 81 7.22 -7.25 1.88
C CYS A 81 6.99 -5.78 1.55
N ALA A 82 5.75 -5.39 1.22
CA ALA A 82 5.33 -3.99 1.15
C ALA A 82 4.33 -3.68 2.27
N VAL A 83 4.49 -2.54 2.94
CA VAL A 83 3.66 -2.10 4.07
C VAL A 83 3.06 -0.74 3.76
N MET A 84 1.75 -0.68 3.58
CA MET A 84 1.01 0.57 3.48
C MET A 84 0.49 0.98 4.85
N LYS A 85 0.89 2.16 5.33
CA LYS A 85 0.40 2.76 6.57
C LYS A 85 -0.52 3.93 6.25
N PHE A 86 -1.71 3.92 6.83
CA PHE A 86 -2.60 5.08 6.86
C PHE A 86 -2.56 5.68 8.26
N HIS A 87 -1.90 6.82 8.39
CA HIS A 87 -1.84 7.58 9.64
C HIS A 87 -3.05 8.49 9.74
N ASN A 88 -3.91 8.18 10.71
CA ASN A 88 -5.06 9.00 11.02
C ASN A 88 -4.81 9.76 12.33
N PHE A 89 -4.58 11.06 12.22
CA PHE A 89 -4.36 11.99 13.34
C PHE A 89 -5.68 12.38 14.02
N ASN A 90 -6.46 11.37 14.40
CA ASN A 90 -7.74 11.49 15.08
C ASN A 90 -8.81 12.34 14.35
N LYS A 91 -8.67 12.50 13.02
CA LYS A 91 -9.69 13.15 12.19
C LYS A 91 -10.75 12.13 11.74
N THR A 92 -11.89 12.61 11.26
CA THR A 92 -12.81 11.78 10.48
C THR A 92 -12.12 11.36 9.19
N TYR A 93 -12.04 10.06 8.92
CA TYR A 93 -11.31 9.55 7.75
C TYR A 93 -12.23 9.18 6.58
N GLY A 94 -11.85 9.73 5.43
CA GLY A 94 -12.40 9.56 4.09
C GLY A 94 -11.36 10.11 3.11
N GLN A 95 -10.23 9.41 2.98
CA GLN A 95 -9.08 9.91 2.25
C GLN A 95 -8.63 8.92 1.19
N THR A 96 -8.14 9.48 0.08
CA THR A 96 -7.63 8.75 -1.06
C THR A 96 -6.21 9.19 -1.34
N ILE A 97 -5.35 8.24 -1.71
CA ILE A 97 -4.08 8.52 -2.35
C ILE A 97 -4.39 9.23 -3.68
N GLN A 98 -4.22 10.54 -3.72
CA GLN A 98 -4.55 11.35 -4.90
C GLN A 98 -3.59 11.11 -6.07
N VAL A 99 -2.34 10.75 -5.77
CA VAL A 99 -1.31 10.44 -6.76
C VAL A 99 -0.75 9.05 -6.47
N PRO A 100 -0.80 8.12 -7.43
CA PRO A 100 -0.29 6.77 -7.25
C PRO A 100 1.15 6.79 -6.72
N GLN A 101 1.41 6.01 -5.67
CA GLN A 101 2.74 5.95 -5.05
C GLN A 101 3.55 4.83 -5.69
N VAL A 102 4.79 5.13 -6.10
CA VAL A 102 5.73 4.17 -6.69
C VAL A 102 6.71 3.73 -5.63
N VAL A 103 6.81 2.42 -5.39
CA VAL A 103 7.49 1.90 -4.19
C VAL A 103 8.63 0.94 -4.51
N ALA A 104 8.69 0.43 -5.75
CA ALA A 104 9.56 -0.70 -6.06
C ALA A 104 10.02 -0.73 -7.50
N VAL A 105 11.26 -1.19 -7.74
CA VAL A 105 11.71 -1.70 -9.03
C VAL A 105 11.98 -3.20 -8.89
N VAL A 106 11.01 -4.05 -9.19
CA VAL A 106 11.20 -5.51 -9.15
C VAL A 106 12.02 -5.94 -10.36
N GLY A 107 13.11 -6.70 -10.13
CA GLY A 107 13.97 -7.20 -11.19
C GLY A 107 14.56 -6.12 -12.10
N GLY A 108 14.84 -4.92 -11.55
CA GLY A 108 15.44 -3.81 -12.30
C GLY A 108 14.54 -3.14 -13.35
N THR A 109 13.31 -3.61 -13.56
CA THR A 109 12.49 -3.23 -14.73
C THR A 109 11.02 -2.92 -14.45
N ARG A 110 10.48 -3.21 -13.26
CA ARG A 110 9.04 -3.06 -13.00
C ARG A 110 8.71 -2.16 -11.82
N GLN A 111 7.92 -1.12 -12.05
CA GLN A 111 7.36 -0.28 -11.00
C GLN A 111 6.11 -0.89 -10.37
N ILE A 112 6.09 -0.98 -9.04
CA ILE A 112 4.85 -1.26 -8.29
C ILE A 112 4.22 0.05 -7.87
N THR A 113 2.96 0.22 -8.23
CA THR A 113 2.16 1.40 -7.96
C THR A 113 0.97 1.07 -7.07
N PHE A 114 0.74 1.92 -6.07
CA PHE A 114 -0.31 1.77 -5.06
C PHE A 114 -1.32 2.90 -5.17
N LEU A 115 -2.60 2.53 -5.20
CA LEU A 115 -3.74 3.41 -5.04
C LEU A 115 -4.60 2.86 -3.90
N ALA A 116 -5.01 3.73 -3.00
CA ALA A 116 -5.84 3.34 -1.86
C ALA A 116 -6.80 4.46 -1.48
N SER A 117 -7.99 4.08 -1.03
CA SER A 117 -8.93 4.95 -0.32
C SER A 117 -9.36 4.28 0.98
N VAL A 118 -9.42 5.05 2.06
CA VAL A 118 -9.85 4.59 3.40
C VAL A 118 -11.00 5.45 3.89
N TYR A 119 -12.10 4.80 4.30
CA TYR A 119 -13.31 5.44 4.80
C TYR A 119 -13.80 4.79 6.11
N LYS A 120 -14.16 5.59 7.13
CA LYS A 120 -14.81 5.08 8.36
C LYS A 120 -16.32 4.98 8.20
N PHE A 121 -16.90 3.83 8.55
CA PHE A 121 -18.33 3.63 8.71
C PHE A 121 -18.63 3.03 10.10
N GLY A 122 -18.74 3.90 11.11
CA GLY A 122 -18.92 3.46 12.49
C GLY A 122 -17.72 2.65 12.99
N LYS A 123 -17.93 1.37 13.32
CA LYS A 123 -16.86 0.43 13.77
C LYS A 123 -16.21 -0.36 12.63
N ILE A 124 -16.62 -0.11 11.38
CA ILE A 124 -16.11 -0.79 10.20
C ILE A 124 -15.32 0.22 9.37
N THR A 125 -14.17 -0.19 8.85
CA THR A 125 -13.38 0.59 7.91
C THR A 125 -13.48 -0.02 6.53
N LYS A 126 -13.87 0.77 5.53
CA LYS A 126 -13.83 0.37 4.12
C LYS A 126 -12.49 0.78 3.53
N ILE A 127 -11.79 -0.17 2.93
CA ILE A 127 -10.54 0.06 2.23
C ILE A 127 -10.74 -0.33 0.76
N GLU A 128 -10.57 0.61 -0.15
CA GLU A 128 -10.55 0.35 -1.59
C GLU A 128 -9.10 0.40 -2.04
N LEU A 129 -8.65 -0.63 -2.77
CA LEU A 129 -7.25 -0.81 -3.10
C LEU A 129 -7.08 -1.19 -4.55
N GLN A 130 -6.05 -0.62 -5.17
CA GLN A 130 -5.60 -1.05 -6.49
C GLN A 130 -4.08 -1.14 -6.51
N PHE A 131 -3.60 -2.30 -6.95
CA PHE A 131 -2.19 -2.62 -7.13
C PHE A 131 -1.91 -2.79 -8.60
N MET A 132 -0.89 -2.07 -9.06
CA MET A 132 -0.52 -2.05 -10.47
C MET A 132 0.98 -2.28 -10.62
N MET A 133 1.33 -3.02 -11.67
CA MET A 133 2.70 -3.25 -12.09
C MET A 133 2.90 -2.72 -13.50
N GLY A 134 3.79 -1.76 -13.66
CA GLY A 134 4.17 -1.20 -14.96
C GLY A 134 5.63 -1.49 -15.29
N ALA A 135 5.97 -1.55 -16.58
CA ALA A 135 7.37 -1.56 -17.01
C ALA A 135 7.97 -0.15 -16.92
N ILE A 136 9.23 -0.06 -16.50
CA ILE A 136 10.02 1.17 -16.62
C ILE A 136 10.43 1.32 -18.08
N LYS A 137 10.07 2.44 -18.71
CA LYS A 137 10.56 2.83 -20.03
C LYS A 137 11.86 3.62 -19.92
#